data_AF-Q11ZT2-F1
#
_entry.id   AF-Q11ZT2-F1
#
_cell.length_a   1.000
_cell.length_b   1.000
_cell.length_c   1.000
_cell.angle_alpha   90.00
_cell.angle_beta   90.00
_cell.angle_gamma   90.00
#
_symmetry.space_group_name_H-M   'P 1'
#
loop_
_entity.id
_entity.type
_entity.pdbx_description
1 polymer ?
#
loop_
_entity_poly.entity_id
_entity_poly.type
_entity_poly.pdbx_seq_one_letter_code
_entity_poly.pdbx_strand_id
1 'polypeptide(L)' 'MSFDHNPGTAVPEKSDRVVGEPEVMQSAAGYYVGCYVTEDGFASPHSRFSDYFPKEQQAQAWLDAARRTNSL' A
#
# COMPACT_ATOMS: atom_id res chain seq x y z
N MET A 1 -30.83 7.13 39.63
CA MET A 1 -30.98 6.91 38.17
C MET A 1 -29.70 6.25 37.68
N SER A 2 -29.81 5.06 37.11
CA SER A 2 -28.68 4.25 36.65
C SER A 2 -27.97 4.90 35.47
N PHE A 3 -26.64 4.82 35.52
CA PHE A 3 -25.76 5.02 34.37
C PHE A 3 -26.08 4.00 33.27
N ASP A 4 -25.57 4.29 32.07
CA ASP A 4 -25.26 3.34 31.02
C ASP A 4 -26.26 3.23 29.85
N HIS A 5 -25.94 3.90 28.74
CA HIS A 5 -25.74 3.27 27.44
C HIS A 5 -25.26 4.33 26.45
N ASN A 6 -23.94 4.42 26.26
CA ASN A 6 -23.44 4.93 24.99
C ASN A 6 -23.50 3.73 24.04
N PRO A 7 -24.38 3.71 23.02
CA PRO A 7 -24.39 2.61 22.08
C PRO A 7 -23.04 2.64 21.36
N GLY A 8 -22.19 1.69 21.72
CA GLY A 8 -20.93 1.42 21.04
C GLY A 8 -21.21 1.43 19.55
N THR A 9 -20.76 2.49 18.88
CA THR A 9 -20.79 2.55 17.44
C THR A 9 -19.74 1.54 17.02
N ALA A 10 -20.20 0.31 16.79
CA ALA A 10 -19.47 -0.68 16.05
C ALA A 10 -19.16 -0.04 14.70
N VAL A 11 -17.99 0.59 14.62
CA VAL A 11 -17.39 0.90 13.33
C VAL A 11 -17.29 -0.45 12.61
N PRO A 12 -17.84 -0.60 11.40
CA PRO A 12 -17.61 -1.82 10.64
C PRO A 12 -16.10 -1.91 10.36
N GLU A 13 -15.41 -2.71 11.17
CA GLU A 13 -13.96 -2.94 11.18
C GLU A 13 -13.55 -3.84 10.00
N LYS A 14 -14.03 -3.50 8.81
CA LYS A 14 -13.57 -4.05 7.53
C LYS A 14 -13.67 -2.95 6.49
N SER A 15 -12.74 -2.00 6.56
CA SER A 15 -12.34 -1.30 5.35
C SER A 15 -11.86 -2.39 4.40
N ASP A 16 -12.61 -2.65 3.33
CA ASP A 16 -12.26 -3.58 2.25
C ASP A 16 -11.07 -2.97 1.48
N ARG A 17 -9.92 -2.94 2.15
CA ARG A 17 -8.66 -2.41 1.64
C ARG A 17 -7.95 -3.55 0.97
N VAL A 18 -8.06 -3.61 -0.35
CA VAL A 18 -7.31 -4.57 -1.15
C VAL A 18 -5.98 -3.94 -1.48
N VAL A 19 -4.91 -4.42 -0.84
CA VAL A 19 -3.55 -4.04 -1.18
C VAL A 19 -3.15 -4.80 -2.45
N GLY A 20 -2.87 -4.06 -3.51
CA GLY A 20 -2.37 -4.60 -4.77
C GLY A 20 -0.94 -5.11 -4.65
N GLU A 21 -0.49 -5.83 -5.67
CA GLU A 21 0.88 -6.34 -5.73
C GLU A 21 1.89 -5.19 -5.83
N PRO A 22 3.11 -5.37 -5.29
CA PRO A 22 4.16 -4.39 -5.44
C PRO A 22 4.60 -4.32 -6.91
N GLU A 23 4.66 -3.09 -7.43
CA GLU A 23 4.98 -2.74 -8.81
C GLU A 23 5.96 -1.54 -8.87
N VAL A 24 6.61 -1.38 -10.02
CA VAL A 24 7.45 -0.21 -10.28
C VAL A 24 6.56 0.95 -10.73
N MET A 25 6.61 2.04 -9.98
CA MET A 25 5.85 3.25 -10.20
C MET A 25 6.80 4.39 -10.58
N GLN A 26 6.32 5.34 -11.40
CA GLN A 26 7.09 6.52 -11.81
C GLN A 26 6.51 7.79 -11.18
N SER A 27 7.38 8.64 -10.66
CA SER A 27 7.05 9.97 -10.15
C SER A 27 7.98 11.03 -10.75
N ALA A 28 7.72 12.31 -10.45
CA ALA A 28 8.55 13.44 -10.90
C ALA A 28 10.01 13.35 -10.43
N ALA A 29 10.27 12.65 -9.32
CA ALA A 29 11.60 12.45 -8.75
C ALA A 29 12.36 11.24 -9.35
N GLY A 30 11.69 10.34 -10.07
CA GLY A 30 12.28 9.09 -10.58
C GLY A 30 11.35 7.88 -10.43
N TYR A 31 11.93 6.69 -10.42
CA TYR A 31 11.22 5.40 -10.33
C TYR A 31 11.27 4.85 -8.90
N TYR A 32 10.23 4.19 -8.43
CA TYR A 32 10.22 3.57 -7.11
C TYR A 32 9.34 2.34 -7.10
N VAL A 33 9.48 1.49 -6.08
CA VAL A 33 8.65 0.32 -5.89
C VAL A 33 7.60 0.65 -4.83
N GLY A 34 6.33 0.47 -5.19
CA GLY A 34 5.21 0.74 -4.31
C GLY A 34 4.05 -0.20 -4.59
N CYS A 35 2.94 -0.01 -3.90
CA CYS A 35 1.68 -0.68 -4.21
C CYS A 35 0.52 0.32 -4.19
N TYR A 36 -0.51 -0.02 -4.96
CA TYR A 36 -1.81 0.62 -4.85
C TYR A 36 -2.64 -0.08 -3.78
N VAL A 37 -3.43 0.70 -3.03
CA VAL A 37 -4.54 0.17 -2.25
C VAL A 37 -5.83 0.56 -2.95
N THR A 38 -6.73 -0.39 -3.10
CA THR A 38 -8.11 -0.10 -3.48
C THR A 38 -8.92 0.03 -2.20
N GLU A 39 -9.46 1.22 -1.96
CA GLU A 39 -10.39 1.49 -0.86
C GLU A 39 -11.66 2.11 -1.48
N ASP A 40 -12.84 1.59 -1.14
CA ASP A 40 -14.13 2.07 -1.64
C ASP A 40 -14.22 2.13 -3.19
N GLY A 41 -13.52 1.21 -3.88
CA GLY A 41 -13.46 1.16 -5.34
C GLY A 41 -12.47 2.15 -5.98
N PHE A 42 -11.73 2.92 -5.18
CA PHE A 42 -10.70 3.85 -5.64
C PHE A 42 -9.31 3.31 -5.37
N ALA A 43 -8.54 3.10 -6.45
CA ALA A 43 -7.12 2.75 -6.35
C ALA A 43 -6.29 4.01 -6.07
N SER A 44 -5.58 4.01 -4.94
CA SER A 44 -4.68 5.09 -4.54
C SER A 44 -3.29 4.54 -4.20
N PRO A 45 -2.21 5.29 -4.48
CA PRO A 45 -0.87 4.88 -4.05
C PRO A 45 -0.83 4.83 -2.52
N HIS A 46 -0.51 3.66 -1.95
CA HIS A 46 -0.58 3.46 -0.50
C HIS A 46 0.78 3.47 0.17
N SER A 47 1.66 2.57 -0.29
CA SER A 47 2.95 2.32 0.34
C SER A 47 4.06 2.37 -0.68
N ARG A 48 5.18 2.96 -0.26
CA ARG A 48 6.44 2.97 -0.98
C ARG A 48 7.41 2.06 -0.24
N PHE A 49 7.88 1.02 -0.91
CA PHE A 49 8.80 0.02 -0.34
C PHE A 49 10.27 0.34 -0.59
N SER A 50 10.57 1.21 -1.55
CA SER A 50 11.94 1.59 -1.92
C SER A 50 12.15 3.11 -1.95
N ASP A 51 13.41 3.54 -1.98
CA ASP A 51 13.76 4.90 -2.38
C ASP A 51 13.52 5.13 -3.88
N TYR A 52 13.67 6.39 -4.30
CA TYR A 52 13.65 6.75 -5.71
C TYR A 52 14.95 6.34 -6.40
N PHE A 53 14.79 5.61 -7.49
CA PHE A 53 15.83 5.22 -8.40
C PHE A 53 15.83 6.12 -9.64
N PRO A 54 17.00 6.46 -10.17
CA PRO A 54 17.13 7.24 -11.40
C PRO A 54 16.71 6.46 -12.65
N LYS A 55 16.64 5.12 -12.57
CA LYS A 55 16.30 4.23 -13.70
C LYS A 55 15.27 3.19 -13.28
N GLU A 56 14.30 2.94 -14.17
CA GLU A 56 13.28 1.91 -14.00
C GLU A 56 13.89 0.52 -13.73
N GLN A 57 14.96 0.18 -14.46
CA GLN A 57 15.67 -1.10 -14.32
C GLN A 57 16.18 -1.35 -12.89
N GLN A 58 16.57 -0.30 -12.17
CA GLN A 58 17.02 -0.43 -10.78
C GLN A 58 15.84 -0.70 -9.83
N ALA A 59 14.72 0.00 -10.04
CA ALA A 59 13.49 -0.26 -9.29
C ALA A 59 12.97 -1.68 -9.57
N GLN A 60 13.01 -2.12 -10.83
CA GLN A 60 12.59 -3.46 -11.21
C GLN A 60 13.50 -4.55 -10.64
N ALA A 61 14.82 -4.32 -10.62
CA ALA A 61 15.77 -5.23 -9.99
C ALA A 61 15.53 -5.33 -8.48
N TRP A 62 15.20 -4.21 -7.82
CA TRP A 62 14.83 -4.21 -6.41
C TRP A 62 13.54 -5.01 -6.17
N LEU A 63 12.50 -4.80 -6.99
CA LEU A 63 11.25 -5.54 -6.91
C LEU A 63 11.44 -7.05 -7.14
N ASP A 64 12.22 -7.44 -8.14
CA ASP A 64 12.55 -8.85 -8.41
C ASP A 64 13.35 -9.46 -7.26
N ALA A 65 14.34 -8.74 -6.72
CA ALA A 65 15.10 -9.18 -5.56
C ALA A 65 14.21 -9.38 -4.32
N ALA A 66 13.30 -8.43 -4.06
CA ALA A 66 12.38 -8.49 -2.93
C ALA A 66 11.36 -9.64 -3.08
N ARG A 67 10.85 -9.87 -4.30
CA ARG A 67 10.00 -11.03 -4.61
C ARG A 67 10.75 -12.36 -4.41
N ARG A 68 12.03 -12.43 -4.78
CA ARG A 68 12.87 -13.64 -4.57
C ARG A 68 13.21 -13.92 -3.12
N THR A 69 13.28 -12.90 -2.27
CA THR A 69 13.62 -13.05 -0.84
C THR A 69 12.41 -13.34 0.06
N ASN A 70 11.20 -13.47 -0.50
CA ASN A 70 9.96 -13.86 0.20
C ASN A 70 9.76 -13.13 1.56
N SER A 71 10.05 -11.83 1.59
CA SER A 71 9.88 -10.95 2.75
C SER A 71 9.06 -9.70 2.38
N LEU A 72 8.00 -9.90 1.59
CA LEU A 72 6.96 -8.90 1.30
C LEU A 72 5.60 -9.47 1.70
#